data_AF-A0A835UCC9-F1
#
_entry.id   AF-A0A835UCC9-F1
#
_cell.length_a   1.000
_cell.length_b   1.000
_cell.length_c   1.000
_cell.angle_alpha   90.00
_cell.angle_beta   90.00
_cell.angle_gamma   90.00
#
_symmetry.space_group_name_H-M   'P 1'
#
loop_
_entity.id
_entity.type
_entity.pdbx_description
1 polymer ?
#
loop_
_entity_poly.entity_id
_entity_poly.type
_entity_poly.pdbx_seq_one_letter_code
_entity_poly.pdbx_strand_id
1 'polypeptide(L)'
;MKAYFYKILEEHRKANERYRSSGFVRSSRFGDDVFGSATDGVREKKAPPIEKNLPCSLEELYTGTTKEMKISREIADMSRTMMPAEDILKIDINAGLKNGTKIPYPKKDDDVIPADIVFVVEEMPHEMFTREGNDLITTQNISLAQALKGYTPQLKTLDGRTLTIPISSISSIIYPRYEKVVLGEGMPIAEDPSKRGNLKIRFKIKFPYWS
;
A
#
# COMPACT_ATOMS: atom_id res chain seq x y z
N MET A 1 7.37 11.71 23.08
CA MET A 1 7.08 11.30 21.69
C MET A 1 7.22 9.79 21.44
N LYS A 2 8.35 9.12 21.76
CA LYS A 2 8.50 7.66 21.53
C LYS A 2 7.41 6.79 22.18
N ALA A 3 6.96 7.12 23.39
CA ALA A 3 5.92 6.34 24.10
C ALA A 3 4.54 6.35 23.40
N TYR A 4 4.18 7.44 22.72
CA TYR A 4 2.93 7.54 21.97
C TYR A 4 2.95 6.69 20.69
N PHE A 5 4.10 6.65 20.02
CA PHE A 5 4.32 5.83 18.83
C PHE A 5 4.18 4.33 19.12
N TYR A 6 4.75 3.84 20.23
CA TYR A 6 4.58 2.45 20.65
C TYR A 6 3.13 2.11 21.01
N LYS A 7 2.39 3.05 21.63
CA LYS A 7 0.98 2.83 21.95
C LYS A 7 0.12 2.65 20.70
N ILE A 8 0.35 3.47 19.67
CA ILE A 8 -0.35 3.38 18.38
C ILE A 8 -0.04 2.06 17.69
N LEU A 9 1.24 1.64 17.62
CA LEU A 9 1.63 0.36 17.03
C LEU A 9 1.04 -0.85 17.79
N GLU A 10 0.97 -0.79 19.12
CA GLU A 10 0.38 -1.84 19.95
C GLU A 10 -1.13 -1.98 19.71
N GLU A 11 -1.83 -0.86 19.54
CA GLU A 11 -3.26 -0.82 19.23
C GLU A 11 -3.55 -1.36 17.82
N HIS A 12 -2.72 -1.00 16.83
CA HIS A 12 -2.81 -1.57 15.47
C HIS A 12 -2.49 -3.07 15.43
N ARG A 13 -1.51 -3.55 16.21
CA ARG A 13 -1.20 -4.99 16.34
C ARG A 13 -2.38 -5.76 16.93
N LYS A 14 -2.98 -5.25 18.01
CA LYS A 14 -4.14 -5.88 18.68
C LYS A 14 -5.38 -5.88 17.79
N ALA A 15 -5.61 -4.83 17.00
CA ALA A 15 -6.69 -4.78 16.02
C ALA A 15 -6.52 -5.85 14.92
N ASN A 16 -5.28 -6.05 14.45
CA ASN A 16 -4.98 -7.03 13.42
C ASN A 16 -5.06 -8.50 13.94
N GLU A 17 -4.69 -8.73 15.21
CA GLU A 17 -4.86 -10.03 15.88
C GLU A 17 -6.34 -10.39 16.11
N ARG A 18 -7.17 -9.41 16.48
CA ARG A 18 -8.62 -9.60 16.59
C ARG A 18 -9.24 -10.01 15.25
N TYR A 19 -8.78 -9.41 14.16
CA TYR A 19 -9.23 -9.74 12.80
C TYR A 19 -8.78 -11.13 12.34
N ARG A 20 -7.58 -11.57 12.73
CA ARG A 20 -7.09 -12.94 12.47
C ARG A 20 -7.82 -14.01 13.28
N SER A 21 -8.29 -13.69 14.48
CA SER A 21 -9.02 -14.65 15.33
C SER A 21 -10.44 -14.96 14.85
N SER A 22 -11.01 -14.16 13.93
CA SER A 22 -12.34 -14.40 13.33
C SER A 22 -12.35 -15.38 12.14
N GLY A 23 -11.29 -16.16 11.93
CA GLY A 23 -11.25 -17.24 10.95
C GLY A 23 -12.05 -18.46 11.39
N PHE A 24 -13.28 -18.60 10.89
CA PHE A 24 -14.13 -19.79 11.01
C PHE A 24 -13.40 -21.04 10.49
N VAL A 25 -13.09 -21.99 11.37
CA VAL A 25 -12.78 -23.38 10.99
C VAL A 25 -14.11 -24.12 10.84
N ARG A 26 -14.43 -24.52 9.60
CA ARG A 26 -15.46 -25.53 9.33
C ARG A 26 -14.88 -26.92 9.60
N SER A 27 -15.45 -27.66 10.54
CA SER A 27 -15.41 -29.12 10.50
C SER A 27 -16.76 -29.69 10.93
N SER A 28 -17.41 -30.39 10.01
CA SER A 28 -18.62 -31.16 10.23
C SER A 28 -18.37 -32.30 11.22
N ARG A 29 -19.15 -32.35 12.32
CA ARG A 29 -19.52 -33.59 13.03
C ARG A 29 -20.91 -33.39 13.63
N PHE A 30 -21.88 -34.17 13.17
CA PHE A 30 -23.21 -34.30 13.76
C PHE A 30 -23.19 -35.47 14.76
N GLY A 31 -23.73 -35.25 15.96
CA GLY A 31 -23.92 -36.23 17.02
C GLY A 31 -24.63 -35.60 18.22
N ASP A 32 -25.95 -35.81 18.26
CA ASP A 32 -26.92 -35.92 19.36
C ASP A 32 -26.89 -35.04 20.64
N ASP A 33 -28.09 -34.50 20.89
CA ASP A 33 -28.82 -34.28 22.15
C ASP A 33 -28.48 -33.16 23.18
N VAL A 34 -29.60 -32.60 23.69
CA VAL A 34 -29.86 -32.02 25.03
C VAL A 34 -29.79 -30.47 25.21
N PHE A 35 -31.01 -29.91 25.32
CA PHE A 35 -31.49 -28.89 26.29
C PHE A 35 -30.59 -27.70 26.65
N GLY A 36 -31.00 -26.49 26.24
CA GLY A 36 -30.44 -25.23 26.74
C GLY A 36 -31.23 -24.01 26.29
N SER A 37 -32.09 -23.50 27.17
CA SER A 37 -32.70 -22.17 27.07
C SER A 37 -31.59 -21.11 27.10
N ALA A 38 -31.50 -20.28 26.06
CA ALA A 38 -30.65 -19.09 26.07
C ALA A 38 -31.28 -18.00 25.21
N THR A 39 -31.45 -16.85 25.84
CA THR A 39 -31.89 -15.57 25.26
C THR A 39 -31.13 -15.27 23.97
N ASP A 40 -31.85 -15.30 22.85
CA ASP A 40 -31.32 -14.92 21.53
C ASP A 40 -31.12 -13.40 21.53
N GLY A 41 -29.94 -12.98 22.00
CA GLY A 41 -29.48 -11.62 21.89
C GLY A 41 -29.37 -11.28 20.41
N VAL A 42 -30.32 -10.49 19.91
CA VAL A 42 -30.30 -9.90 18.58
C VAL A 42 -28.95 -9.19 18.41
N ARG A 43 -27.98 -9.87 17.78
CA ARG A 43 -26.78 -9.23 17.26
C ARG A 43 -27.27 -8.28 16.18
N GLU A 44 -27.44 -7.02 16.54
CA GLU A 44 -27.63 -5.93 15.59
C GLU A 44 -26.51 -6.06 14.54
N LYS A 45 -26.90 -6.45 13.32
CA LYS A 45 -25.98 -6.48 12.19
C LYS A 45 -25.65 -5.03 11.89
N LYS A 46 -24.55 -4.54 12.45
CA LYS A 46 -23.96 -3.25 12.04
C LYS A 46 -23.86 -3.24 10.52
N ALA A 47 -24.31 -2.15 9.90
CA ALA A 47 -24.18 -1.96 8.46
C ALA A 47 -22.70 -2.15 8.05
N PRO A 48 -22.43 -2.72 6.86
CA PRO A 48 -21.06 -2.92 6.40
C PRO A 48 -20.32 -1.58 6.30
N PRO A 49 -19.01 -1.52 6.64
CA PRO A 49 -18.22 -0.31 6.49
C PRO A 49 -18.21 0.20 5.06
N ILE A 50 -18.18 1.52 4.87
CA ILE A 50 -18.04 2.15 3.55
C ILE A 50 -16.57 2.12 3.17
N GLU A 51 -16.24 1.38 2.11
CA GLU A 51 -14.89 1.37 1.55
C GLU A 51 -14.70 2.50 0.52
N LYS A 52 -13.60 3.24 0.65
CA LYS A 52 -13.22 4.32 -0.27
C LYS A 52 -11.79 4.14 -0.74
N ASN A 53 -11.58 4.14 -2.05
CA ASN A 53 -10.23 4.08 -2.59
C ASN A 53 -9.48 5.38 -2.29
N LEU A 54 -8.22 5.23 -1.92
CA LEU A 54 -7.27 6.32 -1.68
C LEU A 54 -6.11 6.16 -2.65
N PRO A 55 -6.19 6.80 -3.85
CA PRO A 55 -5.10 6.73 -4.82
C PRO A 55 -3.82 7.29 -4.23
N CYS A 56 -2.73 6.54 -4.29
CA CYS A 56 -1.43 6.90 -3.71
C CYS A 56 -0.31 6.70 -4.74
N SER A 57 0.55 7.69 -4.93
CA SER A 57 1.74 7.53 -5.78
C SER A 57 2.83 6.74 -5.06
N LEU A 58 3.82 6.22 -5.81
CA LEU A 58 4.96 5.53 -5.19
C LEU A 58 5.79 6.47 -4.30
N GLU A 59 5.91 7.74 -4.65
CA GLU A 59 6.59 8.77 -3.86
C GLU A 59 5.86 9.01 -2.53
N GLU A 60 4.53 9.17 -2.57
CA GLU A 60 3.70 9.31 -1.37
C GLU A 60 3.87 8.09 -0.45
N LEU A 61 3.88 6.87 -1.01
CA LEU A 61 4.10 5.63 -0.26
C LEU A 61 5.56 5.44 0.16
N TYR A 62 6.51 6.17 -0.42
CA TYR A 62 7.94 6.09 -0.09
C TYR A 62 8.30 6.98 1.09
N THR A 63 7.81 8.22 1.12
CA THR A 63 8.10 9.17 2.20
C THR A 63 7.06 9.14 3.31
N GLY A 64 5.84 8.73 2.99
CA GLY A 64 4.65 9.02 3.78
C GLY A 64 4.16 10.45 3.54
N THR A 65 2.85 10.66 3.70
CA THR A 65 2.19 11.96 3.52
C THR A 65 0.85 11.99 4.26
N THR A 66 0.23 13.17 4.39
CA THR A 66 -1.16 13.30 4.82
C THR A 66 -1.98 13.71 3.60
N LYS A 67 -3.03 12.95 3.30
CA LYS A 67 -3.93 13.18 2.15
C LYS A 67 -5.28 13.67 2.62
N GLU A 68 -5.82 14.67 1.94
CA GLU A 68 -7.16 15.18 2.20
C GLU A 68 -8.15 14.55 1.20
N MET A 69 -9.22 13.95 1.71
CA MET A 69 -10.26 13.32 0.90
C MET A 69 -11.62 13.97 1.19
N LYS A 70 -12.32 14.36 0.13
CA LYS A 70 -13.68 14.89 0.22
C LYS A 70 -14.70 13.75 0.26
N ILE A 71 -15.67 13.87 1.16
CA ILE A 71 -16.81 12.97 1.25
C ILE A 71 -18.09 13.77 1.19
N SER A 72 -18.93 13.44 0.21
CA SER A 72 -20.27 13.99 0.07
C SER A 72 -21.26 13.24 0.96
N ARG A 73 -22.08 13.97 1.69
CA ARG A 73 -23.22 13.48 2.48
C ARG A 73 -24.45 14.34 2.22
N GLU A 74 -25.61 13.84 2.62
CA GLU A 74 -26.86 14.63 2.58
C GLU A 74 -27.26 15.02 4.00
N ILE A 75 -27.62 16.29 4.20
CA ILE A 75 -28.07 16.86 5.47
C ILE A 75 -29.52 17.34 5.30
N ALA A 76 -30.41 16.99 6.23
CA ALA A 76 -31.77 17.52 6.25
C ALA A 76 -31.77 18.96 6.79
N ASP A 77 -32.28 19.90 5.98
CA ASP A 77 -32.51 21.28 6.38
C ASP A 77 -33.78 21.41 7.25
N MET A 78 -33.99 22.57 7.88
CA MET A 78 -35.18 22.92 8.68
C MET A 78 -36.50 22.74 7.90
N SER A 79 -36.44 22.76 6.57
CA SER A 79 -37.55 22.50 5.65
C SER A 79 -37.84 21.01 5.38
N ARG A 80 -37.09 20.08 6.00
CA ARG A 80 -37.04 18.63 5.67
C ARG A 80 -36.53 18.33 4.25
N THR A 81 -35.87 19.29 3.61
CA THR A 81 -35.22 19.09 2.31
C THR A 81 -33.80 18.56 2.52
N MET A 82 -33.39 17.53 1.77
CA MET A 82 -32.03 16.99 1.81
C MET A 82 -31.10 17.87 0.96
N MET A 83 -30.05 18.41 1.57
CA MET A 83 -29.02 19.22 0.91
C MET A 83 -27.68 18.47 0.91
N PRO A 84 -26.94 18.46 -0.21
CA PRO A 84 -25.60 17.90 -0.25
C PRO A 84 -24.63 18.76 0.58
N ALA A 85 -23.78 18.12 1.37
CA ALA A 85 -22.70 18.73 2.12
C ALA A 85 -21.41 17.93 1.89
N GLU A 86 -20.27 18.61 1.99
CA GLU A 86 -18.94 17.99 1.84
C GLU A 86 -18.17 18.11 3.14
N ASP A 87 -17.62 16.99 3.61
CA ASP A 87 -16.63 16.98 4.69
C ASP A 87 -15.24 16.65 4.11
N ILE A 88 -14.20 17.26 4.65
CA ILE A 88 -12.80 16.99 4.26
C ILE A 88 -12.15 16.16 5.37
N LEU A 89 -11.79 14.93 5.04
CA LEU A 89 -11.13 14.00 5.95
C LEU A 89 -9.61 14.01 5.70
N LYS A 90 -8.82 14.06 6.76
CA LYS A 90 -7.35 13.98 6.69
C LYS A 90 -6.90 12.57 7.02
N ILE A 91 -6.19 11.93 6.09
CA ILE A 91 -5.72 10.56 6.22
C ILE A 91 -4.20 10.55 6.21
N ASP A 92 -3.61 10.03 7.29
CA ASP A 92 -2.17 9.83 7.38
C ASP A 92 -1.76 8.54 6.67
N ILE A 93 -0.92 8.69 5.64
CA ILE A 93 -0.34 7.61 4.85
C ILE A 93 1.09 7.42 5.33
N ASN A 94 1.33 6.33 6.07
CA ASN A 94 2.67 5.99 6.53
C ASN A 94 3.53 5.46 5.37
N ALA A 95 4.84 5.66 5.47
CA ALA A 95 5.79 5.10 4.52
C ALA A 95 5.70 3.56 4.49
N GLY A 96 5.74 2.97 3.29
CA GLY A 96 5.81 1.53 3.08
C GLY A 96 4.47 0.82 3.00
N LEU A 97 3.33 1.52 3.17
CA LEU A 97 2.02 0.93 3.00
C LEU A 97 1.88 0.30 1.60
N LYS A 98 1.25 -0.88 1.55
CA LYS A 98 1.10 -1.66 0.31
C LYS A 98 -0.26 -1.40 -0.32
N ASN A 99 -0.36 -1.61 -1.63
CA ASN A 99 -1.65 -1.62 -2.32
C ASN A 99 -2.66 -2.54 -1.59
N GLY A 100 -3.90 -2.08 -1.45
CA GLY A 100 -4.97 -2.78 -0.73
C GLY A 100 -4.92 -2.64 0.80
N THR A 101 -3.98 -1.88 1.37
CA THR A 101 -3.97 -1.63 2.82
C THR A 101 -5.23 -0.88 3.22
N LYS A 102 -5.94 -1.41 4.23
CA LYS A 102 -7.15 -0.81 4.80
C LYS A 102 -6.78 0.09 5.98
N ILE A 103 -7.15 1.36 5.89
CA ILE A 103 -6.95 2.39 6.92
C ILE A 103 -8.34 2.74 7.47
N PRO A 104 -8.72 2.27 8.67
CA PRO A 104 -9.97 2.66 9.29
C PRO A 104 -9.91 4.15 9.65
N TYR A 105 -10.93 4.91 9.25
CA TYR A 105 -11.07 6.30 9.67
C TYR A 105 -11.94 6.34 10.94
N PRO A 106 -11.37 6.71 12.10
CA PRO A 106 -12.12 6.74 13.35
C PRO A 106 -13.19 7.82 13.27
N LYS A 107 -14.43 7.44 13.58
CA LYS A 107 -15.53 8.38 13.75
C LYS A 107 -15.23 9.30 14.93
N LYS A 108 -15.27 10.61 14.74
CA LYS A 108 -15.27 11.58 15.84
C LYS A 108 -16.68 11.73 16.39
N ASP A 109 -16.81 12.11 17.66
CA ASP A 109 -18.11 12.26 18.32
C ASP A 109 -19.01 13.33 17.64
N ASP A 110 -18.38 14.31 16.98
CA ASP A 110 -19.06 15.35 16.18
C ASP A 110 -19.30 14.96 14.71
N ASP A 111 -18.76 13.82 14.24
CA ASP A 111 -18.92 13.40 12.85
C ASP A 111 -20.33 12.83 12.64
N VAL A 112 -21.10 13.53 11.81
CA VAL A 112 -22.47 13.17 11.41
C VAL A 112 -22.49 11.94 10.47
N ILE A 113 -21.33 11.35 10.16
CA ILE A 113 -21.22 10.21 9.26
C ILE A 113 -21.79 8.96 9.95
N PRO A 114 -22.84 8.31 9.41
CA PRO A 114 -23.54 7.24 10.10
C PRO A 114 -22.80 5.89 10.06
N ALA A 115 -21.88 5.70 9.11
CA ALA A 115 -21.17 4.44 8.90
C ALA A 115 -19.65 4.59 9.08
N ASP A 116 -19.01 3.52 9.53
CA ASP A 116 -17.56 3.44 9.61
C ASP A 116 -16.95 3.51 8.20
N ILE A 117 -15.97 4.39 8.00
CA ILE A 117 -15.28 4.55 6.72
C ILE A 117 -13.94 3.84 6.79
N VAL A 118 -13.64 3.06 5.75
CA VAL A 118 -12.36 2.40 5.57
C VAL A 118 -11.75 2.87 4.26
N PHE A 119 -10.60 3.52 4.34
CA PHE A 119 -9.83 3.89 3.16
C PHE A 119 -8.99 2.70 2.70
N VAL A 120 -9.00 2.43 1.41
CA VAL A 120 -8.20 1.36 0.79
C VAL A 120 -7.13 2.02 -0.06
N VAL A 121 -5.86 1.84 0.31
CA VAL A 121 -4.72 2.35 -0.47
C VAL A 121 -4.76 1.75 -1.87
N GLU A 122 -4.81 2.61 -2.88
CA GLU A 122 -4.78 2.25 -4.29
C GLU A 122 -3.47 2.76 -4.89
N GLU A 123 -2.50 1.88 -5.11
CA GLU A 123 -1.19 2.27 -5.65
C GLU A 123 -1.32 2.64 -7.14
N MET A 124 -0.94 3.87 -7.46
CA MET A 124 -1.00 4.39 -8.83
C MET A 124 0.16 3.87 -9.68
N PRO A 125 -0.05 3.56 -10.97
CA PRO A 125 1.03 3.24 -11.88
C PRO A 125 2.07 4.38 -11.94
N HIS A 126 3.35 4.02 -11.95
CA HIS A 126 4.46 4.96 -12.03
C HIS A 126 5.25 4.77 -13.34
N GLU A 127 5.75 5.86 -13.91
CA GLU A 127 6.35 5.86 -15.26
C GLU A 127 7.62 5.01 -15.37
N MET A 128 8.46 5.02 -14.33
CA MET A 128 9.78 4.36 -14.35
C MET A 128 9.87 3.10 -13.48
N PHE A 129 8.94 2.93 -12.56
CA PHE A 129 9.06 1.95 -11.48
C PHE A 129 7.78 1.14 -11.34
N THR A 130 7.95 -0.14 -11.08
CA THR A 130 6.87 -1.04 -10.68
C THR A 130 7.27 -1.66 -9.35
N ARG A 131 6.36 -1.64 -8.37
CA ARG A 131 6.62 -2.23 -7.06
C ARG A 131 6.30 -3.73 -7.08
N GLU A 132 7.21 -4.54 -6.54
CA GLU A 132 6.96 -5.96 -6.24
C GLU A 132 7.26 -6.19 -4.75
N GLY A 133 6.21 -6.23 -3.92
CA GLY A 133 6.35 -6.33 -2.47
C GLY A 133 7.00 -5.07 -1.87
N ASN A 134 8.25 -5.17 -1.44
CA ASN A 134 9.05 -4.03 -0.97
C ASN A 134 10.15 -3.64 -1.97
N ASP A 135 10.30 -4.37 -3.07
CA ASP A 135 11.29 -4.07 -4.09
C ASP A 135 10.70 -3.14 -5.16
N LEU A 136 11.57 -2.37 -5.80
CA LEU A 136 11.25 -1.58 -6.98
C LEU A 136 11.89 -2.22 -8.20
N ILE A 137 11.17 -2.24 -9.33
CA ILE A 137 11.66 -2.74 -10.60
C ILE A 137 11.64 -1.62 -11.61
N THR A 138 12.71 -1.50 -12.38
CA THR A 138 12.76 -0.64 -13.56
C THR A 138 13.32 -1.40 -14.75
N THR A 139 12.87 -1.06 -15.95
CA THR A 139 13.36 -1.68 -17.19
C THR A 139 14.12 -0.65 -18.02
N GLN A 140 15.40 -0.92 -18.26
CA GLN A 140 16.28 -0.08 -19.06
C GLN A 140 16.38 -0.64 -20.48
N ASN A 141 16.16 0.22 -21.47
CA ASN A 141 16.34 -0.11 -22.87
C ASN A 141 17.78 0.21 -23.26
N ILE A 142 18.55 -0.81 -23.64
CA ILE A 142 19.97 -0.66 -23.99
C ILE A 142 20.26 -1.24 -25.37
N SER A 143 21.30 -0.76 -26.04
CA SER A 143 21.80 -1.39 -27.26
C SER A 143 22.61 -2.66 -26.94
N LEU A 144 22.74 -3.55 -27.93
CA LEU A 144 23.65 -4.70 -27.82
C LEU A 144 25.09 -4.25 -27.50
N ALA A 145 25.55 -3.14 -28.07
CA ALA A 145 26.88 -2.60 -27.80
C ALA A 145 27.06 -2.19 -26.33
N GLN A 146 26.06 -1.53 -25.73
CA GLN A 146 26.06 -1.21 -24.30
C GLN A 146 26.03 -2.47 -23.43
N ALA A 147 25.23 -3.47 -23.82
CA ALA A 147 25.15 -4.73 -23.10
C ALA A 147 26.49 -5.47 -23.03
N LEU A 148 27.29 -5.40 -24.09
CA LEU A 148 28.60 -6.06 -24.21
C LEU A 148 29.75 -5.24 -23.61
N LYS A 149 29.77 -3.91 -23.82
CA LYS A 149 30.88 -3.05 -23.40
C LYS A 149 30.75 -2.54 -21.96
N GLY A 150 29.54 -2.58 -21.41
CA GLY A 150 29.19 -2.01 -20.12
C GLY A 150 28.22 -0.85 -20.27
N TYR A 151 27.44 -0.62 -19.22
CA TYR A 151 26.38 0.37 -19.18
C TYR A 151 26.27 0.96 -17.78
N THR A 152 26.06 2.27 -17.70
CA THR A 152 25.92 2.99 -16.43
C THR A 152 24.58 3.72 -16.43
N PRO A 153 23.48 3.06 -16.00
CA PRO A 153 22.21 3.75 -15.84
C PRO A 153 22.33 4.88 -14.80
N GLN A 154 21.70 6.00 -15.12
CA GLN A 154 21.45 7.10 -14.19
C GLN A 154 19.94 7.15 -13.95
N LEU A 155 19.53 6.82 -12.73
CA LEU A 155 18.12 6.72 -12.36
C LEU A 155 17.78 7.80 -11.34
N LYS A 156 16.68 8.51 -11.55
CA LYS A 156 16.09 9.34 -10.49
C LYS A 156 15.28 8.44 -9.57
N THR A 157 15.64 8.42 -8.29
CA THR A 157 14.94 7.65 -7.25
C THR A 157 13.68 8.40 -6.79
N LEU A 158 12.81 7.72 -6.04
CA LEU A 158 11.54 8.29 -5.55
C LEU A 158 11.73 9.44 -4.55
N ASP A 159 12.89 9.55 -3.90
CA ASP A 159 13.29 10.68 -3.05
C ASP A 159 14.02 11.80 -3.81
N GLY A 160 14.08 11.73 -5.14
CA GLY A 160 14.67 12.76 -5.99
C GLY A 160 16.19 12.70 -6.16
N ARG A 161 16.90 11.76 -5.50
CA ARG A 161 18.34 11.55 -5.74
C ARG A 161 18.58 10.98 -7.14
N THR A 162 19.80 11.18 -7.65
CA THR A 162 20.25 10.52 -8.88
C THR A 162 21.22 9.40 -8.53
N LEU A 163 20.84 8.17 -8.83
CA LEU A 163 21.62 6.96 -8.58
C LEU A 163 22.37 6.55 -9.85
N THR A 164 23.69 6.53 -9.77
CA THR A 164 24.58 6.12 -10.88
C THR A 164 25.13 4.73 -10.59
N ILE A 165 24.80 3.75 -11.43
CA ILE A 165 25.10 2.33 -11.15
C ILE A 165 26.00 1.78 -12.25
N PRO A 166 27.32 1.80 -12.09
CA PRO A 166 28.23 1.31 -13.12
C PRO A 166 28.12 -0.22 -13.25
N ILE A 167 27.85 -0.69 -14.47
CA ILE A 167 27.91 -2.11 -14.84
C ILE A 167 29.06 -2.25 -15.85
N SER A 168 30.23 -2.61 -15.34
CA SER A 168 31.42 -2.82 -16.16
C SER A 168 31.41 -4.20 -16.80
N SER A 169 31.79 -4.27 -18.08
CA SER A 169 31.96 -5.52 -18.83
C SER A 169 32.99 -6.47 -18.23
N ILE A 170 33.92 -5.96 -17.41
CA ILE A 170 34.89 -6.76 -16.67
C ILE A 170 34.21 -7.53 -15.52
N SER A 171 33.17 -6.96 -14.91
CA SER A 171 32.49 -7.53 -13.76
C SER A 171 31.28 -8.37 -14.15
N SER A 172 30.53 -7.97 -15.18
CA SER A 172 29.32 -8.69 -15.62
C SER A 172 28.94 -8.27 -17.04
N ILE A 173 28.58 -9.25 -17.87
CA ILE A 173 27.97 -9.02 -19.19
C ILE A 173 26.45 -8.96 -19.00
N ILE A 174 25.79 -7.98 -19.62
CA ILE A 174 24.32 -7.91 -19.59
C ILE A 174 23.78 -8.84 -20.68
N TYR A 175 23.20 -9.97 -20.27
CA TYR A 175 22.55 -10.94 -21.16
C TYR A 175 21.02 -10.88 -21.00
N PRO A 176 20.21 -11.46 -21.92
CA PRO A 176 18.77 -11.52 -21.75
C PRO A 176 18.38 -12.16 -20.42
N ARG A 177 17.46 -11.53 -19.67
CA ARG A 177 17.05 -11.92 -18.30
C ARG A 177 18.07 -11.63 -17.20
N TYR A 178 19.22 -11.05 -17.50
CA TYR A 178 20.10 -10.49 -16.48
C TYR A 178 19.35 -9.39 -15.71
N GLU A 179 19.49 -9.40 -14.39
CA GLU A 179 18.92 -8.41 -13.48
C GLU A 179 20.04 -7.85 -12.61
N LYS A 180 20.18 -6.52 -12.57
CA LYS A 180 21.08 -5.86 -11.63
C LYS A 180 20.30 -5.49 -10.38
N VAL A 181 20.68 -6.07 -9.25
CA VAL A 181 20.12 -5.73 -7.94
C VAL A 181 20.98 -4.66 -7.27
N VAL A 182 20.35 -3.60 -6.80
CA VAL A 182 20.94 -2.58 -5.92
C VAL A 182 20.26 -2.67 -4.56
N LEU A 183 21.05 -3.03 -3.56
CA LEU A 183 20.56 -3.31 -2.22
C LEU A 183 20.07 -2.03 -1.53
N GLY A 184 18.92 -2.10 -0.86
CA GLY A 184 18.40 -1.00 -0.03
C GLY A 184 17.80 0.19 -0.78
N GLU A 185 17.71 0.14 -2.11
CA GLU A 185 17.14 1.20 -2.95
C GLU A 185 15.69 0.90 -3.40
N GLY A 186 14.99 -0.01 -2.70
CA GLY A 186 13.56 -0.29 -2.89
C GLY A 186 12.64 0.54 -1.98
N MET A 187 11.41 0.07 -1.79
CA MET A 187 10.42 0.69 -0.91
C MET A 187 10.74 0.46 0.58
N PRO A 188 10.38 1.39 1.48
CA PRO A 188 10.47 1.17 2.92
C PRO A 188 9.54 0.05 3.37
N ILE A 189 9.94 -0.62 4.45
CA ILE A 189 9.15 -1.70 5.06
C ILE A 189 8.25 -1.08 6.14
N ALA A 190 6.94 -1.26 6.04
CA ALA A 190 5.97 -0.62 6.95
C ALA A 190 6.20 -0.95 8.43
N GLU A 191 6.63 -2.18 8.73
CA GLU A 191 6.93 -2.63 10.10
C GLU A 191 8.23 -2.04 10.66
N ASP A 192 9.18 -1.73 9.78
CA ASP A 192 10.49 -1.16 10.13
C ASP A 192 10.95 -0.19 9.03
N PRO A 193 10.53 1.09 9.10
CA PRO A 193 10.82 2.08 8.07
C PRO A 193 12.32 2.40 7.90
N SER A 194 13.18 1.94 8.83
CA SER A 194 14.63 2.06 8.70
C SER A 194 15.21 1.10 7.65
N LYS A 195 14.46 0.05 7.31
CA LYS A 195 14.81 -0.94 6.29
C LYS A 195 14.05 -0.68 5.00
N ARG A 196 14.69 -1.07 3.90
CA ARG A 196 14.16 -0.96 2.55
C ARG A 196 14.35 -2.26 1.79
N GLY A 197 13.48 -2.51 0.82
CA GLY A 197 13.73 -3.53 -0.20
C GLY A 197 14.83 -3.10 -1.16
N ASN A 198 14.91 -3.78 -2.29
CA ASN A 198 15.95 -3.59 -3.30
C ASN A 198 15.40 -2.93 -4.57
N LEU A 199 16.29 -2.29 -5.32
CA LEU A 199 16.01 -1.88 -6.69
C LEU A 199 16.53 -2.97 -7.65
N LYS A 200 15.65 -3.46 -8.50
CA LYS A 200 15.92 -4.47 -9.53
C LYS A 200 15.85 -3.83 -10.91
N ILE A 201 16.97 -3.84 -11.62
CA ILE A 201 17.08 -3.26 -12.96
C ILE A 201 17.09 -4.39 -13.97
N ARG A 202 16.03 -4.45 -14.78
CA ARG A 202 15.90 -5.36 -15.91
C ARG A 202 16.34 -4.66 -17.19
N PHE A 203 16.85 -5.41 -18.16
CA PHE A 203 17.36 -4.85 -19.41
C PHE A 203 16.63 -5.41 -20.62
N LYS A 204 16.11 -4.52 -21.46
CA LYS A 204 15.58 -4.85 -22.78
C LYS A 204 16.64 -4.49 -23.82
N ILE A 205 17.32 -5.52 -24.32
CA ILE A 205 18.41 -5.37 -25.29
C ILE A 205 17.82 -5.17 -26.69
N LYS A 206 18.12 -4.03 -27.31
CA LYS A 206 17.79 -3.73 -28.70
C LYS A 206 18.91 -4.26 -29.60
N PHE A 207 18.58 -5.28 -30.40
CA PHE A 207 19.47 -5.80 -31.43
C PHE A 207 19.39 -4.89 -32.67
N PRO A 208 20.54 -4.63 -33.33
CA PRO A 208 20.52 -3.92 -34.60
C PRO A 208 19.84 -4.78 -35.68
N TYR A 209 19.24 -4.11 -36.65
CA TYR A 209 18.84 -4.74 -37.91
C TYR A 209 20.01 -4.67 -38.89
N TRP A 210 20.15 -5.68 -39.74
CA TRP A 210 21.07 -5.61 -40.87
C TRP A 210 20.49 -4.62 -41.89
N SER A 211 21.20 -3.52 -42.14
CA SER A 211 20.91 -2.59 -43.25
C SER A 211 21.94 -2.76 -44.34
#